data_AF-A0A4Y8R2V6-F1
#
_entry.id   AF-A0A4Y8R2V6-F1
#
_cell.length_a   1.000
_cell.length_b   1.000
_cell.length_c   1.000
_cell.angle_alpha   90.00
_cell.angle_beta   90.00
_cell.angle_gamma   90.00
#
_symmetry.space_group_name_H-M   'P 1'
#
loop_
_entity.id
_entity.type
_entity.pdbx_description
1 polymer ?
#
loop_
_entity_poly.entity_id
_entity_poly.type
_entity_poly.pdbx_seq_one_letter_code
_entity_poly.pdbx_strand_id
1 'polypeptide(L)'
;MTTTRPSHVPEHEPEPVSSKRWVTYTAAALLLVALGAVMLIMFDNVRSNRDAREAEQKAAELHEQFAAIGITAFSEETIADVLGDDGGGFCADPAALVEATANLGAANGAAGPGLRPSVLDERRLAGDRLVIEVYCPDQLAAFDAYVDSLDLDPGRTTEQGGEGTDATTGTTTEEDA
;
A
#
# COMPACT_ATOMS: atom_id res chain seq x y z
N MET A 1 87.45 46.24 -21.71
CA MET A 1 86.77 45.20 -20.88
C MET A 1 86.32 45.92 -19.62
N THR A 2 85.04 46.02 -19.26
CA THR A 2 83.99 44.99 -19.24
C THR A 2 82.61 45.65 -19.14
N THR A 3 81.73 45.24 -20.05
CA THR A 3 80.26 45.08 -19.98
C THR A 3 79.41 46.04 -19.11
N THR A 4 78.56 46.83 -19.79
CA THR A 4 77.34 47.44 -19.24
C THR A 4 76.15 46.57 -19.66
N ARG A 5 75.48 45.92 -18.71
CA ARG A 5 74.26 45.13 -18.94
C ARG A 5 73.04 46.03 -18.70
N PRO A 6 72.11 46.18 -19.66
CA PRO A 6 70.84 46.84 -19.37
C PRO A 6 69.93 45.83 -18.65
N SER A 7 69.67 46.07 -17.37
CA SER A 7 68.72 45.29 -16.58
C SER A 7 67.43 46.11 -16.41
N HIS A 8 66.60 46.10 -17.44
CA HIS A 8 65.18 46.38 -17.28
C HIS A 8 64.44 45.22 -17.94
N VAL A 9 64.02 44.27 -17.12
CA VAL A 9 62.94 43.35 -17.48
C VAL A 9 61.70 43.96 -16.85
N PRO A 10 60.63 44.25 -17.60
CA PRO A 10 59.37 44.63 -16.98
C PRO A 10 58.86 43.43 -16.17
N GLU A 11 58.80 43.59 -14.85
CA GLU A 11 58.09 42.65 -13.97
C GLU A 11 56.60 42.72 -14.33
N HIS A 12 56.07 41.65 -14.92
CA HIS A 12 54.63 41.47 -15.00
C HIS A 12 54.13 41.12 -13.59
N GLU A 13 53.55 42.09 -12.90
CA GLU A 13 52.76 41.82 -11.69
C GLU A 13 51.67 40.80 -12.04
N PRO A 14 51.55 39.69 -11.30
CA PRO A 14 50.46 38.76 -11.53
C PRO A 14 49.15 39.47 -11.16
N GLU A 15 48.36 39.85 -12.17
CA GLU A 15 46.99 40.32 -11.95
C GLU A 15 46.28 39.30 -11.04
N PRO A 16 45.58 39.73 -9.97
CA PRO A 16 44.84 38.82 -9.10
C PRO A 16 43.56 38.36 -9.82
N VAL A 17 43.69 37.46 -10.80
CA VAL A 17 42.57 36.90 -11.58
C VAL A 17 41.81 35.81 -10.80
N SER A 18 41.64 35.96 -9.50
CA SER A 18 41.15 34.86 -8.65
C SER A 18 39.87 35.19 -7.87
N SER A 19 39.78 36.35 -7.22
CA SER A 19 38.68 36.63 -6.29
C SER A 19 37.32 36.80 -6.97
N LYS A 20 37.25 37.53 -8.08
CA LYS A 20 35.97 37.84 -8.75
C LYS A 20 35.35 36.63 -9.43
N ARG A 21 36.17 35.78 -10.05
CA ARG A 21 35.73 34.53 -10.70
C ARG A 21 35.24 33.52 -9.66
N TRP A 22 35.95 33.39 -8.54
CA TRP A 22 35.54 32.51 -7.45
C TRP A 22 34.18 32.91 -6.87
N VAL A 23 33.94 34.20 -6.62
CA VAL A 23 32.64 34.70 -6.14
C VAL A 23 31.53 34.45 -7.16
N THR A 24 31.77 34.67 -8.45
CA THR A 24 30.74 34.39 -9.48
C THR A 24 30.44 32.90 -9.60
N TYR A 25 31.45 32.03 -9.50
CA TYR A 25 31.24 30.58 -9.59
C TYR A 25 30.55 30.03 -8.34
N THR A 26 30.87 30.51 -7.14
CA THR A 26 30.17 30.10 -5.93
C THR A 26 28.73 30.58 -5.92
N ALA A 27 28.46 31.82 -6.35
CA ALA A 27 27.09 32.33 -6.51
C ALA A 27 26.30 31.53 -7.54
N ALA A 28 26.89 31.21 -8.69
CA ALA A 28 26.26 30.38 -9.71
C ALA A 28 25.99 28.95 -9.21
N ALA A 29 26.95 28.35 -8.49
CA ALA A 29 26.78 27.02 -7.90
C ALA A 29 25.64 26.99 -6.88
N LEU A 30 25.57 27.98 -5.98
CA LEU A 30 24.47 28.09 -5.01
C LEU A 30 23.11 28.28 -5.68
N LEU A 31 23.05 29.10 -6.73
CA LEU A 31 21.83 29.29 -7.51
C LEU A 31 21.37 27.98 -8.14
N LEU A 32 22.28 27.22 -8.75
CA LEU A 32 21.95 25.91 -9.34
C LEU A 32 21.48 24.90 -8.29
N VAL A 33 22.11 24.87 -7.12
CA VAL A 33 21.69 23.99 -6.00
C VAL A 33 20.30 24.39 -5.52
N ALA A 34 20.02 25.69 -5.36
CA ALA A 34 18.70 26.17 -4.95
C ALA A 34 17.61 25.80 -5.96
N LEU A 35 17.88 25.99 -7.26
CA LEU A 35 16.97 25.59 -8.35
C LEU A 35 16.73 24.08 -8.36
N GLY A 36 17.79 23.28 -8.18
CA GLY A 36 17.69 21.82 -8.08
C GLY A 36 16.83 21.38 -6.88
N ALA A 37 17.03 22.00 -5.71
CA ALA A 37 16.23 21.71 -4.52
C ALA A 37 14.74 22.05 -4.72
N VAL A 38 14.44 23.22 -5.30
CA VAL A 38 13.04 23.61 -5.61
C VAL A 38 12.41 22.64 -6.61
N MET A 39 13.15 22.23 -7.64
CA MET A 39 12.66 21.27 -8.63
C MET A 39 12.34 19.92 -7.99
N LEU A 40 13.19 19.42 -7.09
CA LEU A 40 12.93 18.15 -6.39
C LEU A 40 11.69 18.23 -5.49
N ILE A 41 11.56 19.30 -4.68
CA ILE A 41 10.40 19.48 -3.80
C ILE A 41 9.11 19.58 -4.62
N MET A 42 9.13 20.34 -5.71
CA MET A 42 7.93 20.54 -6.53
C MET A 42 7.54 19.24 -7.26
N PHE A 43 8.52 18.48 -7.74
CA PHE A 43 8.28 17.20 -8.41
C PHE A 43 7.67 16.17 -7.46
N ASP A 44 8.22 16.05 -6.26
CA ASP A 44 7.72 15.16 -5.21
C ASP A 44 6.29 15.52 -4.81
N ASN A 45 6.02 16.83 -4.60
CA ASN A 45 4.69 17.32 -4.25
C ASN A 45 3.66 17.07 -5.36
N VAL A 46 4.01 17.28 -6.63
CA VAL A 46 3.08 17.03 -7.76
C VAL A 46 2.79 15.54 -7.91
N ARG A 47 3.80 14.68 -7.76
CA ARG A 47 3.62 13.22 -7.82
C ARG A 47 2.77 12.73 -6.65
N SER A 48 3.16 13.04 -5.41
CA SER A 48 2.42 12.67 -4.20
C SER A 48 0.95 13.09 -4.26
N ASN A 49 0.64 14.29 -4.75
CA ASN A 49 -0.76 14.74 -4.90
C ASN A 49 -1.54 14.03 -6.02
N ARG A 50 -0.87 13.42 -7.01
CA ARG A 50 -1.55 12.60 -8.02
C ARG A 50 -1.82 11.21 -7.47
N ASP A 51 -0.82 10.60 -6.86
CA ASP A 51 -0.88 9.28 -6.26
C ASP A 51 -1.98 9.25 -5.17
N ALA A 52 -2.02 10.27 -4.30
CA ALA A 52 -3.08 10.40 -3.28
C ALA A 52 -4.49 10.50 -3.89
N ARG A 53 -4.65 11.26 -4.98
CA ARG A 53 -5.96 11.38 -5.65
C ARG A 53 -6.39 10.09 -6.34
N GLU A 54 -5.45 9.33 -6.85
CA GLU A 54 -5.73 8.03 -7.48
C GLU A 54 -6.09 6.99 -6.40
N ALA A 55 -5.36 6.99 -5.28
CA ALA A 55 -5.66 6.17 -4.11
C ALA A 55 -7.08 6.44 -3.58
N GLU A 56 -7.47 7.71 -3.40
CA GLU A 56 -8.83 8.10 -2.97
C GLU A 56 -9.92 7.60 -3.94
N GLN A 57 -9.70 7.71 -5.26
CA GLN A 57 -10.67 7.27 -6.26
C GLN A 57 -10.87 5.76 -6.25
N LYS A 58 -9.77 4.98 -6.26
CA LYS A 58 -9.84 3.52 -6.18
C LYS A 58 -10.42 3.05 -4.85
N ALA A 59 -10.11 3.75 -3.76
CA ALA A 59 -10.66 3.45 -2.44
C ALA A 59 -12.18 3.67 -2.36
N ALA A 60 -12.68 4.76 -2.95
CA ALA A 60 -14.12 5.03 -3.05
C ALA A 60 -14.83 3.94 -3.88
N GLU A 61 -14.26 3.58 -5.03
CA GLU A 61 -14.78 2.50 -5.87
C GLU A 61 -14.82 1.16 -5.11
N LEU A 62 -13.74 0.80 -4.42
CA LEU A 62 -13.68 -0.44 -3.64
C LEU A 62 -14.67 -0.43 -2.45
N HIS A 63 -14.84 0.72 -1.78
CA HIS A 63 -15.79 0.88 -0.69
C HIS A 63 -17.23 0.56 -1.16
N GLU A 64 -17.64 1.11 -2.30
CA GLU A 64 -18.95 0.86 -2.90
C GLU A 64 -19.13 -0.63 -3.24
N GLN A 65 -18.10 -1.25 -3.82
CA GLN A 65 -18.16 -2.68 -4.18
C GLN A 65 -18.23 -3.59 -2.95
N PHE A 66 -17.50 -3.27 -1.86
CA PHE A 66 -17.62 -4.00 -0.59
C PHE A 66 -19.02 -3.89 0.02
N ALA A 67 -19.61 -2.69 -0.01
CA ALA A 67 -20.98 -2.49 0.45
C ALA A 67 -21.98 -3.30 -0.41
N ALA A 68 -21.75 -3.40 -1.72
CA ALA A 68 -22.59 -4.17 -2.63
C ALA A 68 -22.57 -5.69 -2.36
N ILE A 69 -21.42 -6.24 -1.94
CA ILE A 69 -21.31 -7.67 -1.57
C ILE A 69 -21.65 -7.94 -0.09
N GLY A 70 -22.10 -6.93 0.66
CA GLY A 70 -22.57 -7.07 2.03
C GLY A 70 -21.47 -7.31 3.06
N ILE A 71 -20.22 -6.97 2.73
CA ILE A 71 -19.12 -6.91 3.69
C ILE A 71 -19.17 -5.57 4.41
N THR A 72 -18.83 -5.55 5.71
CA THR A 72 -18.61 -4.28 6.42
C THR A 72 -17.48 -3.52 5.73
N ALA A 73 -17.83 -2.54 4.90
CA ALA A 73 -16.88 -1.76 4.16
C ALA A 73 -16.06 -0.88 5.12
N PHE A 74 -14.73 -0.93 4.98
CA PHE A 74 -13.82 0.00 5.66
C PHE A 74 -14.04 1.42 5.14
N SER A 75 -13.65 2.45 5.89
CA SER A 75 -13.72 3.82 5.37
C SER A 75 -12.78 3.98 4.17
N GLU A 76 -13.15 4.84 3.23
CA GLU A 76 -12.33 5.15 2.04
C GLU A 76 -10.92 5.59 2.43
N GLU A 77 -10.78 6.39 3.49
CA GLU A 77 -9.50 6.83 4.05
C GLU A 77 -8.64 5.65 4.52
N THR A 78 -9.24 4.67 5.21
CA THR A 78 -8.50 3.47 5.65
C THR A 78 -8.03 2.64 4.46
N ILE A 79 -8.87 2.53 3.42
CA ILE A 79 -8.52 1.79 2.20
C ILE A 79 -7.37 2.51 1.48
N ALA A 80 -7.46 3.83 1.29
CA ALA A 80 -6.41 4.62 0.65
C ALA A 80 -5.08 4.59 1.43
N ASP A 81 -5.11 4.64 2.76
CA ASP A 81 -3.90 4.59 3.60
C ASP A 81 -3.20 3.22 3.57
N VAL A 82 -3.96 2.12 3.47
CA VAL A 82 -3.41 0.76 3.50
C VAL A 82 -2.98 0.29 2.11
N LEU A 83 -3.77 0.61 1.09
CA LEU A 83 -3.61 0.10 -0.27
C LEU A 83 -2.96 1.10 -1.23
N GLY A 84 -2.90 2.39 -0.87
CA GLY A 84 -2.33 3.43 -1.73
C GLY A 84 -3.02 3.50 -3.09
N ASP A 85 -2.24 3.87 -4.11
CA ASP A 85 -2.63 3.80 -5.52
C ASP A 85 -2.24 2.46 -6.18
N ASP A 86 -1.36 1.68 -5.55
CA ASP A 86 -0.69 0.51 -6.11
C ASP A 86 -1.30 -0.84 -5.70
N GLY A 87 -2.22 -0.86 -4.72
CA GLY A 87 -2.88 -2.08 -4.25
C GLY A 87 -2.08 -2.87 -3.22
N GLY A 88 -0.91 -2.37 -2.81
CA GLY A 88 -0.04 -2.98 -1.80
C GLY A 88 0.24 -4.47 -2.02
N GLY A 89 0.19 -5.25 -0.94
CA GLY A 89 0.52 -6.69 -0.95
C GLY A 89 -0.37 -7.55 -1.85
N PHE A 90 -1.58 -7.09 -2.20
CA PHE A 90 -2.47 -7.79 -3.11
C PHE A 90 -1.96 -7.79 -4.55
N CYS A 91 -1.26 -6.72 -4.95
CA CYS A 91 -0.73 -6.58 -6.30
C CYS A 91 0.75 -6.97 -6.41
N ALA A 92 1.42 -7.35 -5.31
CA ALA A 92 2.76 -7.90 -5.36
C ALA A 92 2.77 -9.39 -5.76
N ASP A 93 1.99 -10.22 -5.07
CA ASP A 93 1.76 -11.63 -5.38
C ASP A 93 0.47 -12.11 -4.68
N PRO A 94 -0.69 -12.05 -5.37
CA PRO A 94 -1.97 -12.35 -4.76
C PRO A 94 -2.09 -13.84 -4.36
N ALA A 95 -1.47 -14.75 -5.11
CA ALA A 95 -1.50 -16.17 -4.79
C ALA A 95 -0.69 -16.46 -3.52
N ALA A 96 0.52 -15.90 -3.42
CA ALA A 96 1.34 -16.03 -2.22
C ALA A 96 0.70 -15.40 -0.99
N LEU A 97 -0.08 -14.32 -1.15
CA LEU A 97 -0.82 -13.70 -0.04
C LEU A 97 -1.90 -14.64 0.53
N VAL A 98 -2.68 -15.29 -0.34
CA VAL A 98 -3.70 -16.25 0.10
C VAL A 98 -3.04 -17.49 0.70
N GLU A 99 -1.97 -18.00 0.08
CA GLU A 99 -1.19 -19.12 0.61
C GLU A 99 -0.60 -18.80 1.99
N ALA A 100 0.01 -17.62 2.16
CA ALA A 100 0.53 -17.17 3.44
C ALA A 100 -0.57 -17.06 4.49
N THR A 101 -1.73 -16.51 4.12
CA THR A 101 -2.89 -16.38 5.01
C THR A 101 -3.43 -17.76 5.43
N ALA A 102 -3.48 -18.72 4.51
CA ALA A 102 -3.83 -20.11 4.81
C ALA A 102 -2.81 -20.76 5.76
N ASN A 103 -1.51 -20.52 5.51
CA ASN A 103 -0.41 -21.10 6.29
C ASN A 103 -0.22 -20.46 7.68
N LEU A 104 -0.67 -19.22 7.89
CA LEU A 104 -0.59 -18.55 9.21
C LEU A 104 -1.32 -19.32 10.31
N GLY A 105 -2.37 -20.06 9.96
CA GLY A 105 -3.07 -20.96 10.89
C GLY A 105 -2.34 -22.30 11.16
N ALA A 106 -1.41 -22.69 10.28
CA ALA A 106 -0.73 -24.00 10.32
C ALA A 106 0.69 -23.94 10.88
N ALA A 107 1.43 -22.84 10.67
CA ALA A 107 2.88 -22.82 10.84
C ALA A 107 3.37 -22.77 12.30
N ASN A 108 2.54 -22.34 13.25
CA ASN A 108 3.00 -22.12 14.62
C ASN A 108 2.07 -22.81 15.61
N GLY A 109 2.28 -24.09 15.93
CA GLY A 109 1.64 -24.75 17.09
C GLY A 109 1.78 -23.98 18.43
N ALA A 110 2.53 -22.89 18.46
CA ALA A 110 2.55 -21.83 19.46
C ALA A 110 1.26 -20.99 19.56
N ALA A 111 0.29 -21.15 18.65
CA ALA A 111 -1.02 -20.50 18.69
C ALA A 111 -1.83 -20.90 19.95
N GLY A 112 -1.40 -21.95 20.66
CA GLY A 112 -1.99 -22.38 21.91
C GLY A 112 -3.40 -22.97 21.75
N PRO A 113 -3.89 -23.71 22.75
CA PRO A 113 -5.27 -24.16 22.77
C PRO A 113 -6.20 -22.94 22.85
N GLY A 114 -6.80 -22.55 21.72
CA GLY A 114 -7.73 -21.41 21.64
C GLY A 114 -7.70 -20.63 20.33
N LEU A 115 -6.66 -20.78 19.50
CA LEU A 115 -6.63 -20.16 18.18
C LEU A 115 -7.50 -20.97 17.22
N ARG A 116 -8.61 -20.37 16.78
CA ARG A 116 -9.39 -20.88 15.66
C ARG A 116 -8.62 -20.53 14.38
N PRO A 117 -8.29 -21.50 13.51
CA PRO A 117 -7.84 -21.18 12.17
C PRO A 117 -8.85 -20.23 11.52
N SER A 118 -8.39 -19.11 10.96
CA SER A 118 -9.24 -18.27 10.14
C SER A 118 -9.61 -19.07 8.90
N VAL A 119 -10.84 -19.59 8.88
CA VAL A 119 -11.38 -20.26 7.69
C VAL A 119 -11.40 -19.21 6.58
N LEU A 120 -10.78 -19.50 5.44
CA LEU A 120 -10.97 -18.72 4.22
C LEU A 120 -12.44 -18.89 3.83
N ASP A 121 -13.26 -17.93 4.23
CA ASP A 121 -14.68 -17.88 3.89
C ASP A 121 -14.82 -17.31 2.46
N GLU A 122 -15.85 -17.73 1.72
CA GLU A 122 -16.11 -17.31 0.34
C GLU A 122 -16.24 -15.79 0.25
N ARG A 123 -16.82 -15.17 1.28
CA ARG A 123 -16.94 -13.70 1.35
C ARG A 123 -15.59 -13.02 1.45
N ARG A 124 -14.61 -13.63 2.12
CA ARG A 124 -13.26 -13.06 2.23
C ARG A 124 -12.57 -13.12 0.87
N LEU A 125 -12.68 -14.23 0.16
CA LEU A 125 -12.10 -14.38 -1.18
C LEU A 125 -12.80 -13.50 -2.21
N ALA A 126 -14.12 -13.31 -2.11
CA ALA A 126 -14.85 -12.34 -2.91
C ALA A 126 -14.33 -10.92 -2.65
N GLY A 127 -14.04 -10.58 -1.39
CA GLY A 127 -13.41 -9.31 -1.03
C GLY A 127 -12.01 -9.15 -1.62
N ASP A 128 -11.15 -10.16 -1.46
CA ASP A 128 -9.79 -10.17 -2.01
C ASP A 128 -9.80 -10.07 -3.54
N ARG A 129 -10.78 -10.72 -4.20
CA ARG A 129 -11.01 -10.61 -5.64
C ARG A 129 -11.34 -9.19 -6.08
N LEU A 130 -12.23 -8.50 -5.35
CA LEU A 130 -12.59 -7.11 -5.64
C LEU A 130 -11.39 -6.16 -5.52
N VAL A 131 -10.55 -6.37 -4.51
CA VAL A 131 -9.30 -5.61 -4.35
C VAL A 131 -8.43 -5.75 -5.59
N ILE A 132 -8.22 -6.99 -6.05
CA ILE A 132 -7.40 -7.29 -7.23
C ILE A 132 -8.04 -6.72 -8.50
N GLU A 133 -9.36 -6.80 -8.64
CA GLU A 133 -10.09 -6.25 -9.79
C GLU A 133 -9.92 -4.73 -9.91
N VAL A 134 -9.97 -4.00 -8.80
CA VAL A 134 -9.83 -2.53 -8.77
C VAL A 134 -8.37 -2.09 -8.96
N TYR A 135 -7.41 -2.77 -8.32
CA TYR A 135 -6.02 -2.30 -8.26
C TYR A 135 -5.07 -2.97 -9.26
N CYS A 136 -5.26 -4.24 -9.57
CA CYS A 136 -4.39 -5.02 -10.47
C CYS A 136 -5.18 -6.06 -11.28
N PRO A 137 -6.05 -5.61 -12.21
CA PRO A 137 -6.94 -6.50 -12.96
C PRO A 137 -6.18 -7.54 -13.80
N ASP A 138 -4.93 -7.27 -14.17
CA ASP A 138 -4.07 -8.21 -14.90
C ASP A 138 -3.76 -9.49 -14.09
N GLN A 139 -3.83 -9.43 -12.75
CA GLN A 139 -3.57 -10.56 -11.86
C GLN A 139 -4.83 -11.34 -11.48
N LEU A 140 -6.00 -10.81 -11.83
CA LEU A 140 -7.30 -11.39 -11.48
C LEU A 140 -7.42 -12.84 -11.96
N ALA A 141 -6.96 -13.12 -13.20
CA ALA A 141 -7.00 -14.47 -13.76
C ALA A 141 -6.11 -15.47 -13.00
N ALA A 142 -4.95 -15.03 -12.52
CA ALA A 142 -4.05 -15.88 -11.74
C ALA A 142 -4.62 -16.16 -10.34
N PHE A 143 -5.26 -15.16 -9.73
CA PHE A 143 -5.95 -15.31 -8.47
C PHE A 143 -7.15 -16.25 -8.58
N ASP A 144 -8.04 -16.05 -9.56
CA ASP A 144 -9.21 -16.90 -9.78
C ASP A 144 -8.78 -18.38 -9.97
N ALA A 145 -7.73 -18.63 -10.77
CA ALA A 145 -7.18 -19.96 -10.96
C ALA A 145 -6.61 -20.59 -9.68
N TYR A 146 -6.01 -19.78 -8.79
CA TYR A 146 -5.53 -20.25 -7.50
C TYR A 146 -6.68 -20.58 -6.55
N VAL A 147 -7.70 -19.72 -6.46
CA VAL A 147 -8.89 -19.96 -5.64
C VAL A 147 -9.61 -21.23 -6.09
N ASP A 148 -9.77 -21.44 -7.39
CA ASP A 148 -10.35 -22.66 -7.95
C ASP A 148 -9.57 -23.93 -7.58
N SER A 149 -8.26 -23.81 -7.35
CA SER A 149 -7.41 -24.93 -6.93
C SER A 149 -7.56 -25.33 -5.45
N LEU A 150 -8.17 -24.46 -4.63
CA LEU A 150 -8.31 -24.67 -3.18
C LEU A 150 -9.48 -25.59 -2.79
N ASP A 151 -10.35 -25.96 -3.73
CA ASP A 151 -11.49 -26.90 -3.55
C ASP A 151 -12.35 -26.56 -2.31
N LEU A 152 -12.81 -25.31 -2.24
CA LEU A 152 -13.55 -24.78 -1.10
C LEU A 152 -14.97 -25.34 -1.10
N ASP A 153 -15.33 -26.07 -0.03
CA ASP A 153 -16.65 -26.68 0.15
C ASP A 153 -17.65 -25.66 0.74
N PRO A 154 -18.67 -25.20 -0.01
CA PRO A 154 -19.63 -24.17 0.42
C PRO A 154 -20.51 -24.59 1.62
N GLY A 155 -20.51 -25.88 1.99
CA GLY A 155 -21.51 -26.46 2.87
C GLY A 155 -21.28 -26.39 4.38
N ARG A 156 -20.12 -25.94 4.89
CA ARG A 156 -19.83 -26.03 6.35
C ARG A 156 -20.22 -24.82 7.20
N THR A 157 -20.53 -23.67 6.61
CA THR A 157 -20.79 -22.43 7.39
C THR A 157 -22.23 -22.31 7.87
N THR A 158 -23.19 -23.09 7.34
CA THR A 158 -24.60 -22.98 7.72
C THR A 158 -25.00 -23.74 8.98
N GLU A 159 -24.18 -24.67 9.51
CA GLU A 159 -24.61 -25.53 10.62
C GLU A 159 -24.26 -25.04 12.05
N GLN A 160 -23.39 -24.04 12.24
CA GLN A 160 -23.02 -23.56 13.59
C GLN A 160 -23.76 -22.30 14.08
N GLY A 161 -24.92 -21.97 13.50
CA GLY A 161 -25.68 -20.76 13.87
C GLY A 161 -27.08 -20.98 14.44
N GLY A 162 -27.56 -22.22 14.59
CA GLY A 162 -29.00 -22.45 14.78
C GLY A 162 -29.35 -23.67 15.62
N GLU A 163 -28.83 -23.81 16.84
CA GLU A 163 -29.49 -24.69 17.82
C GLU A 163 -29.45 -24.07 19.22
N GLY A 164 -30.57 -23.49 19.61
CA GLY A 164 -30.74 -22.91 20.93
C GLY A 164 -31.86 -21.89 21.01
N THR A 165 -33.08 -22.25 20.64
CA THR A 165 -34.33 -21.75 21.25
C THR A 165 -35.53 -22.37 20.54
N ASP A 166 -36.00 -23.53 21.00
CA ASP A 166 -37.45 -23.75 21.04
C ASP A 166 -37.83 -24.78 22.10
N ALA A 167 -38.57 -24.33 23.10
CA ALA A 167 -39.55 -25.08 23.90
C ALA A 167 -40.16 -24.15 24.96
N THR A 168 -40.90 -23.13 24.51
CA THR A 168 -42.02 -22.60 25.31
C THR A 168 -43.28 -23.29 24.79
N THR A 169 -43.61 -24.44 25.35
CA THR A 169 -44.96 -25.01 25.24
C THR A 169 -45.64 -24.81 26.59
N GLY A 170 -46.69 -23.99 26.58
CA GLY A 170 -47.46 -23.63 27.75
C GLY A 170 -48.12 -24.83 28.43
N THR A 171 -48.05 -24.84 29.76
CA THR A 171 -48.90 -25.67 30.61
C THR A 171 -49.97 -24.75 31.18
N THR A 172 -51.12 -24.71 30.52
CA THR A 172 -52.38 -24.32 31.16
C THR A 172 -52.92 -25.53 31.90
N THR A 173 -52.94 -25.48 33.24
CA THR A 173 -53.90 -26.24 34.03
C THR A 173 -54.26 -25.43 35.27
N GLU A 174 -55.39 -24.73 35.19
CA GLU A 174 -56.11 -24.16 36.32
C GLU A 174 -57.43 -24.95 36.47
N GLU A 175 -57.70 -25.32 37.72
CA GLU A 175 -59.00 -25.57 38.38
C GLU A 175 -59.85 -26.85 38.17
N ASP A 176 -60.01 -27.55 39.31
CA ASP A 176 -61.18 -28.20 39.93
C ASP A 176 -62.21 -29.02 39.13
N ALA A 177 -62.30 -30.32 39.48
CA ALA A 177 -63.48 -30.98 40.08
C ALA A 177 -63.19 -32.46 40.43
#